data_AF-A0A1S6Y1I3-F1
#
_entry.id   AF-A0A1S6Y1I3-F1
#
_cell.length_a   1.000
_cell.length_b   1.000
_cell.length_c   1.000
_cell.angle_alpha   90.00
_cell.angle_beta   90.00
_cell.angle_gamma   90.00
#
_symmetry.space_group_name_H-M   'P 1'
#
loop_
_entity.id
_entity.type
_entity.pdbx_description
1 polymer ?
#
loop_
_entity_poly.entity_id
_entity_poly.type
_entity_poly.pdbx_seq_one_letter_code
_entity_poly.pdbx_strand_id
1 'polypeptide(L)'
;PTFVDMDPPEHMQQRSMVEPTFTPEAVKNLQPYIQKTVDDLLEQMKQKGCANGPVDLVKEFALPVPSYIIYTLLGVPFKDLEYLTQQNAIRTNGSSTAREASAANQELLDYLATLVEQRLVEPKDDIISKLCTEQVKPGNIDKSDAVQIAFLLLVAGNATVV
;
A
#
# COMPACT_ATOMS: atom_id res chain seq x y z
N PRO A 1 8.94 -15.73 5.14
CA PRO A 1 9.60 -14.57 5.80
C PRO A 1 9.91 -13.53 4.73
N THR A 2 9.88 -12.25 5.08
CA THR A 2 10.20 -11.16 4.15
C THR A 2 11.51 -10.48 4.54
N PHE A 3 12.04 -9.63 3.67
CA PHE A 3 13.36 -9.03 3.81
C PHE A 3 13.53 -8.20 5.08
N VAL A 4 12.45 -7.79 5.76
CA VAL A 4 12.55 -7.05 7.03
C VAL A 4 13.24 -7.85 8.15
N ASP A 5 13.15 -9.19 8.10
CA ASP A 5 13.69 -10.10 9.12
C ASP A 5 14.86 -10.96 8.59
N MET A 6 15.49 -10.55 7.48
CA MET A 6 16.57 -11.30 6.84
C MET A 6 17.94 -10.65 7.07
N ASP A 7 18.97 -11.48 7.15
CA ASP A 7 20.38 -11.08 7.11
C ASP A 7 20.93 -11.16 5.66
N PRO A 8 22.15 -10.65 5.39
CA PRO A 8 22.84 -10.90 4.13
C PRO A 8 23.22 -12.39 3.93
N PRO A 9 23.12 -12.92 2.69
CA PRO A 9 22.79 -12.22 1.44
C PRO A 9 21.30 -12.11 1.12
N GLU A 10 20.44 -12.85 1.81
CA GLU A 10 19.01 -13.00 1.49
C GLU A 10 18.26 -11.66 1.54
N HIS A 11 18.61 -10.80 2.51
CA HIS A 11 18.02 -9.46 2.66
C HIS A 11 18.03 -8.67 1.35
N MET A 12 19.21 -8.50 0.73
CA MET A 12 19.31 -7.71 -0.50
C MET A 12 18.80 -8.44 -1.73
N GLN A 13 18.86 -9.78 -1.74
CA GLN A 13 18.27 -10.56 -2.83
C GLN A 13 16.77 -10.28 -2.95
N GLN A 14 16.02 -10.27 -1.84
CA GLN A 14 14.60 -9.99 -1.88
C GLN A 14 14.28 -8.48 -1.91
N ARG A 15 14.98 -7.65 -1.11
CA ARG A 15 14.72 -6.20 -1.06
C ARG A 15 14.94 -5.52 -2.41
N SER A 16 15.98 -5.90 -3.15
CA SER A 16 16.28 -5.31 -4.46
C SER A 16 15.17 -5.52 -5.51
N MET A 17 14.25 -6.48 -5.30
CA MET A 17 13.10 -6.71 -6.17
C MET A 17 12.10 -5.55 -6.18
N VAL A 18 12.07 -4.72 -5.12
CA VAL A 18 11.10 -3.62 -4.97
C VAL A 18 11.74 -2.24 -4.83
N GLU A 19 13.04 -2.17 -4.59
CA GLU A 19 13.81 -0.92 -4.48
C GLU A 19 13.66 0.07 -5.64
N PRO A 20 13.52 -0.33 -6.93
CA PRO A 20 13.48 0.62 -8.04
C PRO A 20 12.42 1.72 -7.90
N THR A 21 11.27 1.42 -7.28
CA THR A 21 10.18 2.37 -7.05
C THR A 21 10.52 3.42 -5.98
N PHE A 22 11.49 3.13 -5.11
CA PHE A 22 11.83 3.95 -3.94
C PHE A 22 13.22 4.62 -4.06
N THR A 23 13.85 4.57 -5.23
CA THR A 23 15.10 5.31 -5.46
C THR A 23 14.87 6.82 -5.39
N PRO A 24 15.89 7.64 -5.03
CA PRO A 24 15.74 9.09 -4.98
C PRO A 24 15.21 9.70 -6.27
N GLU A 25 15.60 9.14 -7.42
CA GLU A 25 15.13 9.60 -8.73
C GLU A 25 13.68 9.19 -9.00
N ALA A 26 13.29 7.96 -8.67
CA ALA A 26 11.90 7.53 -8.77
C ALA A 26 10.97 8.38 -7.89
N VAL A 27 11.38 8.68 -6.65
CA VAL A 27 10.59 9.52 -5.73
C VAL A 27 10.46 10.95 -6.27
N LYS A 28 11.51 11.54 -6.85
CA LYS A 28 11.40 12.85 -7.53
C LYS A 28 10.40 12.82 -8.68
N ASN A 29 10.39 11.75 -9.46
CA ASN A 29 9.45 11.59 -10.57
C ASN A 29 8.01 11.36 -10.09
N LEU A 30 7.82 10.85 -8.86
CA LEU A 30 6.52 10.74 -8.20
C LEU A 30 6.00 12.06 -7.61
N GLN A 31 6.84 13.10 -7.51
CA GLN A 31 6.45 14.38 -6.89
C GLN A 31 5.14 14.96 -7.46
N PRO A 32 4.91 15.02 -8.79
CA PRO A 32 3.65 15.53 -9.33
C PRO A 32 2.43 14.70 -8.92
N TYR A 33 2.60 13.37 -8.83
CA TYR A 33 1.55 12.46 -8.38
C TYR A 33 1.24 12.67 -6.90
N ILE A 34 2.28 12.72 -6.04
CA ILE A 34 2.14 12.97 -4.60
C ILE A 34 1.44 14.31 -4.35
N GLN A 35 1.88 15.36 -5.05
CA GLN A 35 1.26 16.69 -4.95
C GLN A 35 -0.21 16.64 -5.33
N LYS A 36 -0.55 15.99 -6.45
CA LYS A 36 -1.94 15.84 -6.89
C LYS A 36 -2.80 15.09 -5.87
N THR A 37 -2.29 14.00 -5.29
CA THR A 37 -3.02 13.26 -4.25
C THR A 37 -3.33 14.14 -3.04
N VAL A 38 -2.36 14.94 -2.60
CA VAL A 38 -2.53 15.90 -1.50
C VAL A 38 -3.54 16.99 -1.87
N ASP A 39 -3.41 17.59 -3.04
CA ASP A 39 -4.28 18.66 -3.52
C ASP A 39 -5.75 18.20 -3.62
N ASP A 40 -5.97 17.01 -4.19
CA ASP A 40 -7.31 16.43 -4.36
C ASP A 40 -7.97 16.16 -2.99
N LEU A 41 -7.21 15.64 -2.01
CA LEU A 41 -7.72 15.38 -0.64
C LEU A 41 -8.01 16.69 0.11
N LEU A 42 -7.16 17.71 -0.02
CA LEU A 42 -7.42 19.03 0.57
C LEU A 42 -8.66 19.69 -0.03
N GLU A 43 -8.85 19.58 -1.34
CA GLU A 43 -10.03 20.12 -2.01
C GLU A 43 -11.31 19.39 -1.58
N GLN A 44 -11.27 18.06 -1.40
CA GLN A 44 -12.40 17.29 -0.83
C GLN A 44 -12.74 17.76 0.60
N MET A 45 -11.73 17.93 1.46
CA MET A 45 -11.92 18.42 2.82
C MET A 45 -12.50 19.84 2.85
N LYS A 46 -12.03 20.71 1.94
CA LYS A 46 -12.55 22.07 1.77
C LYS A 46 -14.01 22.08 1.29
N GLN A 47 -14.37 21.22 0.33
CA GLN A 47 -15.75 21.09 -0.17
C GLN A 47 -16.69 20.55 0.90
N LYS A 48 -16.23 19.57 1.69
CA LYS A 48 -16.96 19.06 2.86
C LYS A 48 -17.23 20.17 3.89
N GLY A 49 -16.25 21.03 4.09
CA GLY A 49 -16.34 22.18 4.99
C GLY A 49 -16.45 21.78 6.47
N CYS A 50 -16.48 22.80 7.33
CA CYS A 50 -16.58 22.65 8.78
C CYS A 50 -17.68 23.54 9.38
N ALA A 51 -18.66 23.95 8.56
CA ALA A 51 -19.74 24.85 8.97
C ALA A 51 -20.59 24.30 10.13
N ASN A 52 -20.70 22.96 10.22
CA ASN A 52 -21.47 22.26 11.25
C ASN A 52 -20.62 21.77 12.44
N GLY A 53 -19.33 22.14 12.50
CA GLY A 53 -18.41 21.72 13.56
C GLY A 53 -17.03 21.29 13.04
N PRO A 54 -16.11 20.96 13.95
CA PRO A 54 -14.75 20.53 13.60
C PRO A 54 -14.76 19.22 12.81
N VAL A 55 -13.69 19.02 12.04
CA VAL A 55 -13.41 17.80 11.28
C VAL A 55 -12.18 17.11 11.86
N ASP A 56 -12.13 15.77 11.75
CA ASP A 56 -10.98 14.98 12.17
C ASP A 56 -9.91 14.96 11.08
N LEU A 57 -8.82 15.72 11.28
CA LEU A 57 -7.73 15.80 10.30
C LEU A 57 -7.08 14.44 10.02
N VAL A 58 -7.08 13.52 11.00
CA VAL A 58 -6.51 12.19 10.79
C VAL A 58 -7.36 11.44 9.78
N LYS A 59 -8.66 11.32 10.03
CA LYS A 59 -9.58 10.64 9.12
C LYS A 59 -9.65 11.29 7.74
N GLU A 60 -9.70 12.61 7.69
CA GLU A 60 -9.99 13.34 6.44
C GLU A 60 -8.73 13.61 5.59
N PHE A 61 -7.53 13.54 6.17
CA PHE A 61 -6.30 13.90 5.45
C PHE A 61 -5.09 13.00 5.80
N ALA A 62 -4.69 12.91 7.07
CA ALA A 62 -3.44 12.23 7.43
C ALA A 62 -3.48 10.73 7.13
N LEU A 63 -4.63 10.07 7.34
CA LEU A 63 -4.85 8.67 7.00
C LEU A 63 -4.88 8.40 5.48
N PRO A 64 -5.70 9.12 4.67
CA PRO A 64 -5.79 8.83 3.24
C PRO A 64 -4.52 9.18 2.45
N VAL A 65 -3.75 10.22 2.80
CA VAL A 65 -2.56 10.63 2.01
C VAL A 65 -1.55 9.49 1.80
N PRO A 66 -0.94 8.89 2.85
CA PRO A 66 0.02 7.80 2.66
C PRO A 66 -0.65 6.54 2.11
N SER A 67 -1.89 6.27 2.54
CA SER A 67 -2.61 5.06 2.16
C SER A 67 -2.89 5.05 0.65
N TYR A 68 -3.38 6.16 0.09
CA TYR A 68 -3.70 6.26 -1.33
C TYR A 68 -2.43 6.16 -2.19
N ILE A 69 -1.33 6.75 -1.72
CA ILE A 69 -0.03 6.68 -2.41
C ILE A 69 0.46 5.23 -2.47
N ILE A 70 0.58 4.54 -1.32
CA ILE A 70 1.14 3.19 -1.30
C ILE A 70 0.23 2.18 -2.02
N TYR A 71 -1.09 2.27 -1.85
CA TYR A 71 -2.02 1.39 -2.56
C TYR A 71 -1.96 1.58 -4.07
N THR A 72 -1.86 2.82 -4.56
CA THR A 72 -1.73 3.09 -6.00
C THR A 72 -0.41 2.54 -6.55
N LEU A 73 0.70 2.72 -5.83
CA LEU A 73 2.00 2.15 -6.22
C LEU A 73 1.98 0.62 -6.24
N LEU A 74 1.23 -0.01 -5.34
CA LEU A 74 1.03 -1.46 -5.31
C LEU A 74 0.10 -1.96 -6.44
N GLY A 75 -0.72 -1.08 -7.03
CA GLY A 75 -1.60 -1.42 -8.15
C GLY A 75 -3.09 -1.51 -7.81
N VAL A 76 -3.50 -1.01 -6.64
CA VAL A 76 -4.90 -0.96 -6.26
C VAL A 76 -5.64 0.07 -7.13
N PRO A 77 -6.80 -0.28 -7.72
CA PRO A 77 -7.62 0.65 -8.47
C PRO A 77 -8.24 1.72 -7.55
N PHE A 78 -8.36 2.94 -8.07
CA PHE A 78 -8.82 4.12 -7.33
C PHE A 78 -10.11 3.90 -6.52
N LYS A 79 -11.09 3.18 -7.10
CA LYS A 79 -12.39 2.90 -6.48
C LYS A 79 -12.32 2.09 -5.17
N ASP A 80 -11.23 1.36 -4.93
CA ASP A 80 -11.09 0.48 -3.78
C ASP A 80 -10.26 1.16 -2.66
N LEU A 81 -9.65 2.32 -2.92
CA LEU A 81 -8.72 2.99 -2.01
C LEU A 81 -9.35 3.37 -0.67
N GLU A 82 -10.55 3.95 -0.69
CA GLU A 82 -11.23 4.40 0.53
C GLU A 82 -11.51 3.21 1.47
N TYR A 83 -12.09 2.14 0.93
CA TYR A 83 -12.39 0.93 1.69
C TYR A 83 -11.13 0.30 2.28
N LEU A 84 -10.11 0.07 1.45
CA LEU A 84 -8.88 -0.58 1.91
C LEU A 84 -8.10 0.28 2.91
N THR A 85 -8.14 1.61 2.77
CA THR A 85 -7.58 2.55 3.75
C THR A 85 -8.25 2.39 5.11
N GLN A 86 -9.57 2.25 5.15
CA GLN A 86 -10.30 1.99 6.39
C GLN A 86 -9.91 0.64 6.99
N GLN A 87 -9.86 -0.42 6.18
CA GLN A 87 -9.48 -1.76 6.66
C GLN A 87 -8.04 -1.78 7.21
N ASN A 88 -7.10 -1.10 6.56
CA ASN A 88 -5.74 -1.00 7.07
C ASN A 88 -5.65 -0.25 8.41
N ALA A 89 -6.45 0.80 8.61
CA ALA A 89 -6.52 1.50 9.88
C ALA A 89 -7.03 0.59 11.02
N ILE A 90 -8.07 -0.23 10.76
CA ILE A 90 -8.61 -1.18 11.73
C ILE A 90 -7.54 -2.15 12.27
N ARG A 91 -6.53 -2.49 11.47
CA ARG A 91 -5.43 -3.38 11.91
C ARG A 91 -4.60 -2.81 13.05
N THR A 92 -4.45 -1.49 13.13
CA THR A 92 -3.56 -0.81 14.09
C THR A 92 -4.30 0.12 15.05
N ASN A 93 -5.60 0.32 14.87
CA ASN A 93 -6.41 1.17 15.74
C ASN A 93 -6.51 0.58 17.16
N GLY A 94 -6.15 1.37 18.17
CA GLY A 94 -6.20 0.94 19.57
C GLY A 94 -7.60 0.62 20.11
N SER A 95 -8.65 1.05 19.39
CA SER A 95 -10.05 0.74 19.70
C SER A 95 -10.53 -0.59 19.10
N SER A 96 -9.76 -1.18 18.17
CA SER A 96 -10.15 -2.43 17.53
C SER A 96 -9.87 -3.63 18.44
N THR A 97 -10.81 -4.55 18.49
CA THR A 97 -10.60 -5.85 19.14
C THR A 97 -9.58 -6.68 18.37
N ALA A 98 -8.95 -7.65 19.03
CA ALA A 98 -8.02 -8.57 18.39
C ALA A 98 -8.65 -9.32 17.19
N ARG A 99 -9.97 -9.60 17.25
CA ARG A 99 -10.70 -10.25 16.17
C ARG A 99 -10.86 -9.34 14.96
N GLU A 100 -11.23 -8.07 15.17
CA GLU A 100 -11.38 -7.09 14.09
C GLU A 100 -10.04 -6.81 13.41
N ALA A 101 -8.97 -6.60 14.19
CA ALA A 101 -7.64 -6.38 13.64
C ALA A 101 -7.15 -7.58 12.83
N SER A 102 -7.38 -8.81 13.30
CA SER A 102 -7.04 -10.04 12.59
C SER A 102 -7.87 -10.21 11.30
N ALA A 103 -9.18 -9.96 11.35
CA ALA A 103 -10.05 -10.04 10.18
C ALA A 103 -9.64 -9.04 9.09
N ALA A 104 -9.37 -7.78 9.46
CA ALA A 104 -8.89 -6.77 8.52
C ALA A 104 -7.51 -7.11 7.96
N ASN A 105 -6.64 -7.74 8.75
CA ASN A 105 -5.35 -8.24 8.28
C ASN A 105 -5.51 -9.32 7.19
N GLN A 106 -6.35 -10.33 7.45
CA GLN A 106 -6.62 -11.40 6.49
C GLN A 106 -7.28 -10.87 5.21
N GLU A 107 -8.22 -9.92 5.34
CA GLU A 107 -8.90 -9.34 4.19
C GLU A 107 -7.95 -8.61 3.24
N LEU A 108 -6.98 -7.86 3.77
CA LEU A 108 -5.96 -7.21 2.94
C LEU A 108 -5.07 -8.23 2.22
N LEU A 109 -4.72 -9.33 2.88
CA LEU A 109 -3.97 -10.42 2.26
C LEU A 109 -4.76 -11.09 1.13
N ASP A 110 -6.06 -11.36 1.34
CA ASP A 110 -6.94 -11.97 0.34
C ASP A 110 -7.13 -11.04 -0.87
N TYR A 111 -7.24 -9.74 -0.64
CA TYR A 111 -7.29 -8.73 -1.69
C TYR A 111 -5.99 -8.73 -2.52
N LEU A 112 -4.83 -8.68 -1.85
CA LEU A 112 -3.53 -8.71 -2.52
C LEU A 112 -3.30 -10.00 -3.30
N ALA A 113 -3.72 -11.15 -2.78
CA ALA A 113 -3.67 -12.42 -3.50
C ALA A 113 -4.49 -12.38 -4.80
N THR A 114 -5.71 -11.83 -4.73
CA THR A 114 -6.54 -11.61 -5.91
C THR A 114 -5.86 -10.68 -6.92
N LEU A 115 -5.22 -9.61 -6.43
CA LEU A 115 -4.53 -8.63 -7.28
C LEU A 115 -3.30 -9.23 -7.96
N VAL A 116 -2.53 -10.08 -7.26
CA VAL A 116 -1.41 -10.85 -7.83
C VAL A 116 -1.89 -11.76 -8.97
N GLU A 117 -2.99 -12.48 -8.77
CA GLU A 117 -3.55 -13.33 -9.84
C GLU A 117 -3.94 -12.52 -11.08
N GLN A 118 -4.57 -11.36 -10.88
CA GLN A 118 -4.90 -10.46 -11.99
C GLN A 118 -3.65 -9.97 -12.73
N ARG A 119 -2.58 -9.59 -12.01
CA ARG A 119 -1.35 -9.07 -12.61
C ARG A 119 -0.47 -10.13 -13.27
N LEU A 120 -0.60 -11.39 -12.87
CA LEU A 120 0.03 -12.50 -13.60
C LEU A 120 -0.55 -12.64 -15.01
N VAL A 121 -1.86 -12.44 -15.16
CA VAL A 121 -2.57 -12.49 -16.45
C VAL A 121 -2.34 -11.21 -17.25
N GLU A 122 -2.62 -10.05 -16.66
CA GLU A 122 -2.55 -8.74 -17.30
C GLU A 122 -1.74 -7.76 -16.43
N PRO A 123 -0.40 -7.72 -16.61
CA PRO A 123 0.44 -6.81 -15.84
C PRO A 123 0.17 -5.34 -16.21
N LYS A 124 0.28 -4.46 -15.22
CA LYS A 124 0.16 -3.00 -15.35
C LYS A 124 1.46 -2.32 -14.86
N ASP A 125 1.47 -0.99 -14.81
CA ASP A 125 2.58 -0.24 -14.25
C ASP A 125 2.43 -0.08 -12.72
N ASP A 126 2.69 -1.16 -12.00
CA ASP A 126 2.64 -1.20 -10.53
C ASP A 126 3.64 -2.21 -9.94
N ILE A 127 3.92 -2.10 -8.63
CA ILE A 127 4.89 -2.96 -7.93
C ILE A 127 4.50 -4.43 -8.02
N ILE A 128 3.21 -4.77 -7.87
CA ILE A 128 2.75 -6.16 -7.93
C ILE A 128 2.97 -6.74 -9.32
N SER A 129 2.75 -5.97 -10.38
CA SER A 129 3.03 -6.41 -11.76
C SER A 129 4.51 -6.67 -12.01
N LYS A 130 5.39 -5.84 -11.44
CA LYS A 130 6.85 -6.04 -11.50
C LYS A 130 7.25 -7.32 -10.78
N LEU A 131 6.78 -7.54 -9.56
CA LEU A 131 6.98 -8.80 -8.83
C LEU A 131 6.47 -10.01 -9.62
N CYS A 132 5.27 -9.92 -10.18
CA CYS A 132 4.67 -10.99 -10.98
C CYS A 132 5.51 -11.32 -12.23
N THR A 133 5.96 -10.29 -12.94
CA THR A 133 6.65 -10.44 -14.23
C THR A 133 8.11 -10.83 -14.08
N GLU A 134 8.81 -10.22 -13.13
CA GLU A 134 10.26 -10.31 -12.99
C GLU A 134 10.68 -11.40 -11.99
N GLN A 135 9.80 -11.78 -11.06
CA GLN A 135 10.16 -12.70 -9.97
C GLN A 135 9.29 -13.97 -9.96
N VAL A 136 7.96 -13.83 -10.04
CA VAL A 136 7.05 -14.98 -9.98
C VAL A 136 7.09 -15.80 -11.27
N LYS A 137 6.94 -15.18 -12.45
CA LYS A 137 6.95 -15.89 -13.75
C LYS A 137 8.26 -16.65 -14.01
N PRO A 138 9.45 -16.10 -13.70
CA PRO A 138 10.72 -16.84 -13.82
C PRO A 138 10.93 -17.92 -12.75
N GLY A 139 10.12 -17.94 -11.69
CA GLY A 139 10.23 -18.91 -10.59
C GLY A 139 11.24 -18.53 -9.51
N ASN A 140 11.61 -17.26 -9.39
CA ASN A 140 12.52 -16.78 -8.33
C ASN A 140 11.84 -16.75 -6.96
N ILE A 141 10.54 -16.43 -6.94
CA ILE A 141 9.66 -16.43 -5.77
C ILE A 141 8.29 -17.01 -6.17
N ASP A 142 7.48 -17.41 -5.20
CA ASP A 142 6.11 -17.85 -5.48
C ASP A 142 5.08 -16.71 -5.38
N LYS A 143 3.80 -17.01 -5.65
CA LYS A 143 2.73 -16.01 -5.57
C LYS A 143 2.51 -15.50 -4.14
N SER A 144 2.61 -16.38 -3.14
CA SER A 144 2.48 -16.02 -1.74
C SER A 144 3.61 -15.09 -1.29
N ASP A 145 4.83 -15.27 -1.77
CA ASP A 145 5.95 -14.37 -1.52
C ASP A 145 5.65 -12.98 -2.08
N ALA A 146 5.14 -12.89 -3.30
CA ALA A 146 4.74 -11.60 -3.89
C ALA A 146 3.65 -10.90 -3.06
N VAL A 147 2.65 -11.65 -2.56
CA VAL A 147 1.64 -11.13 -1.64
C VAL A 147 2.27 -10.60 -0.36
N GLN A 148 3.17 -11.36 0.27
CA GLN A 148 3.79 -10.97 1.54
C GLN A 148 4.74 -9.78 1.38
N ILE A 149 5.47 -9.68 0.27
CA ILE A 149 6.31 -8.51 -0.03
C ILE A 149 5.44 -7.27 -0.23
N ALA A 150 4.36 -7.37 -1.02
CA ALA A 150 3.41 -6.26 -1.20
C ALA A 150 2.75 -5.85 0.12
N PHE A 151 2.37 -6.83 0.96
CA PHE A 151 1.80 -6.59 2.27
C PHE A 151 2.79 -5.93 3.22
N LEU A 152 4.06 -6.34 3.24
CA LEU A 152 5.11 -5.69 4.01
C LEU A 152 5.22 -4.19 3.64
N LEU A 153 5.29 -3.87 2.35
CA LEU A 153 5.38 -2.47 1.90
C LEU A 153 4.16 -1.64 2.32
N LEU A 154 2.97 -2.23 2.31
CA LEU A 154 1.75 -1.58 2.78
C LEU A 154 1.80 -1.28 4.28
N VAL A 155 2.16 -2.25 5.11
CA VAL A 155 1.93 -2.16 6.56
C VAL A 155 3.13 -1.60 7.33
N ALA A 156 4.34 -1.67 6.77
CA ALA A 156 5.55 -1.27 7.47
C ALA A 156 5.62 0.25 7.73
N GLY A 157 5.19 1.06 6.77
CA GLY A 157 5.36 2.52 6.83
C GLY A 157 4.08 3.32 7.06
N ASN A 158 2.90 2.76 6.74
CA ASN A 158 1.68 3.57 6.64
C ASN A 158 1.32 4.24 7.96
N ALA A 159 1.24 3.47 9.05
CA ALA A 159 0.88 3.99 10.38
C ALA A 159 1.94 4.94 10.98
N THR A 160 3.18 4.95 10.47
CA THR A 160 4.23 5.88 10.91
C THR A 160 4.15 7.23 10.20
N VAL A 161 3.57 7.26 8.99
CA VAL A 161 3.38 8.50 8.21
C VAL A 161 2.07 9.21 8.59
N VAL A 162 1.04 8.46 9.00
CA VAL A 162 -0.20 8.99 9.58
C VAL A 162 0.09 9.67 10.91
#